data_AF-A0A915DZS6-F1
#
_entry.id   AF-A0A915DZS6-F1
#
_cell.length_a   1.000
_cell.length_b   1.000
_cell.length_c   1.000
_cell.angle_alpha   90.00
_cell.angle_beta   90.00
_cell.angle_gamma   90.00
#
_symmetry.space_group_name_H-M   'P 1'
#
loop_
_entity.id
_entity.type
_entity.pdbx_description
1 polymer ?
#
loop_
_entity_poly.entity_id
_entity_poly.type
_entity_poly.pdbx_seq_one_letter_code
_entity_poly.pdbx_strand_id
1 'polypeptide(L)'
;MDARSMLEALGGYSSEEDYEQQAVVDDNQQAVVEIEQQAVVEVEQQAEPIISVTSKRDQRKMTHNQFVFWKQKNSKDGERTFWVCIKKEEGCNKRIHTSIATGRVVKEMGIHSHEADPTAIQVAQFKTSLKRRAVDTMEVCFAIISCL
;
A
#
# COMPACT_ATOMS: atom_id res chain seq x y z
N MET A 1 -28.16 -64.61 -39.39
CA MET A 1 -27.42 -63.42 -38.92
C MET A 1 -28.46 -62.35 -38.68
N ASP A 2 -28.79 -62.12 -37.41
CA ASP A 2 -29.92 -61.27 -37.00
C ASP A 2 -29.40 -59.89 -36.61
N ALA A 3 -30.07 -58.83 -37.09
CA ALA A 3 -29.68 -57.43 -36.91
C ALA A 3 -29.69 -56.96 -35.43
N ARG A 4 -30.13 -57.83 -34.52
CA ARG A 4 -30.16 -57.60 -33.08
C ARG A 4 -28.83 -57.86 -32.38
N SER A 5 -27.90 -58.56 -33.03
CA SER A 5 -26.59 -58.87 -32.45
C SER A 5 -25.52 -57.78 -32.68
N MET A 6 -25.84 -56.69 -33.39
CA MET A 6 -24.91 -55.58 -33.67
C MET A 6 -25.07 -54.38 -32.72
N LEU A 7 -26.08 -54.36 -31.84
CA LEU A 7 -26.39 -53.20 -30.99
C LEU A 7 -26.06 -53.38 -29.49
N GLU A 8 -25.43 -54.48 -29.10
CA GLU A 8 -25.05 -54.75 -27.69
C GLU A 8 -23.54 -54.67 -27.43
N ALA A 9 -22.76 -54.08 -28.33
CA ALA A 9 -21.34 -53.77 -28.08
C ALA A 9 -21.07 -52.27 -27.87
N LEU A 10 -22.11 -51.44 -27.80
CA LEU A 10 -22.06 -50.03 -27.38
C LEU A 10 -22.67 -49.87 -25.97
N GLY A 11 -22.26 -50.75 -25.05
CA GLY A 11 -22.64 -50.67 -23.65
C GLY A 11 -21.84 -49.59 -22.93
N GLY A 12 -22.49 -48.47 -22.63
CA GLY A 12 -21.94 -47.45 -21.72
C GLY A 12 -22.44 -46.03 -21.99
N TYR A 13 -23.74 -45.81 -21.82
CA TYR A 13 -24.34 -44.49 -21.65
C TYR A 13 -23.72 -43.83 -20.40
N SER A 14 -22.78 -42.89 -20.58
CA SER A 14 -22.31 -42.03 -19.48
C SER A 14 -23.32 -40.89 -19.32
N SER A 15 -23.83 -40.79 -18.10
CA SER A 15 -24.89 -39.92 -17.63
C SER A 15 -24.60 -38.42 -17.85
N GLU A 16 -25.65 -37.67 -18.20
CA GLU A 16 -25.65 -36.19 -18.19
C GLU A 16 -25.25 -35.60 -16.82
N GLU A 17 -25.36 -36.40 -15.75
CA GLU A 17 -24.97 -36.07 -14.37
C GLU A 17 -23.45 -35.82 -14.21
N ASP A 18 -22.60 -36.35 -15.09
CA ASP A 18 -21.14 -36.17 -15.02
C ASP A 18 -20.72 -34.80 -15.57
N TYR A 19 -21.50 -34.23 -16.50
CA TYR A 19 -21.22 -32.91 -17.07
C TYR A 19 -21.60 -31.79 -16.11
N GLU A 20 -22.71 -31.95 -15.39
CA GLU A 20 -23.13 -30.97 -14.39
C GLU A 20 -22.14 -30.91 -13.22
N GLN A 21 -21.64 -32.06 -12.76
CA GLN A 21 -20.64 -32.12 -11.68
C GLN A 21 -19.31 -31.46 -12.07
N GLN A 22 -18.87 -31.60 -13.33
CA GLN A 22 -17.66 -30.93 -13.83
C GLN A 22 -17.82 -29.41 -13.89
N ALA A 23 -19.00 -28.89 -14.29
CA ALA A 23 -19.27 -27.45 -14.35
C ALA A 23 -19.24 -26.78 -12.97
N VAL A 24 -19.74 -27.45 -11.92
CA VAL A 24 -19.69 -26.90 -10.54
C VAL A 24 -18.25 -26.79 -10.02
N VAL A 25 -17.36 -27.70 -10.44
CA VAL A 25 -15.94 -27.67 -10.05
C VAL A 25 -15.24 -26.49 -10.73
N ASP A 26 -15.51 -26.25 -12.00
CA ASP A 26 -14.89 -25.17 -12.78
C ASP A 26 -15.35 -23.77 -12.30
N ASP A 27 -16.63 -23.60 -11.96
CA ASP A 27 -17.16 -22.36 -11.37
C ASP A 27 -16.55 -22.06 -9.99
N ASN A 28 -16.38 -23.11 -9.16
CA ASN A 28 -15.78 -22.98 -7.84
C ASN A 28 -14.26 -22.68 -7.95
N GLN A 29 -13.58 -23.25 -8.94
CA GLN A 29 -12.19 -22.96 -9.25
C GLN A 29 -12.01 -21.50 -9.71
N GLN A 30 -12.93 -21.00 -10.54
CA GLN A 30 -12.90 -19.63 -11.03
C GLN A 30 -13.18 -18.61 -9.89
N ALA A 31 -14.09 -18.92 -8.97
CA ALA A 31 -14.34 -18.11 -7.78
C ALA A 31 -13.11 -18.04 -6.84
N VAL A 32 -12.38 -19.13 -6.66
CA VAL A 32 -11.15 -19.15 -5.84
C VAL A 32 -10.06 -18.25 -6.46
N VAL A 33 -9.90 -18.29 -7.78
CA VAL A 33 -8.93 -17.43 -8.49
C VAL A 33 -9.30 -15.94 -8.37
N GLU A 34 -10.59 -15.59 -8.44
CA GLU A 34 -11.04 -14.20 -8.25
C GLU A 34 -10.83 -13.70 -6.81
N ILE A 35 -11.07 -14.55 -5.81
CA ILE A 35 -10.80 -14.22 -4.39
C ILE A 35 -9.30 -14.01 -4.15
N GLU A 36 -8.43 -14.86 -4.73
CA GLU A 36 -6.98 -14.70 -4.64
C GLU A 36 -6.52 -13.41 -5.34
N GLN A 37 -7.05 -13.11 -6.53
CA GLN A 37 -6.73 -11.87 -7.25
C GLN A 37 -7.19 -10.63 -6.49
N GLN A 38 -8.38 -10.66 -5.85
CA GLN A 38 -8.86 -9.57 -5.01
C GLN A 38 -7.99 -9.38 -3.76
N ALA A 39 -7.55 -10.46 -3.10
CA ALA A 39 -6.67 -10.38 -1.95
C ALA A 39 -5.28 -9.80 -2.28
N VAL A 40 -4.74 -10.09 -3.48
CA VAL A 40 -3.47 -9.50 -3.94
C VAL A 40 -3.60 -7.99 -4.17
N VAL A 41 -4.74 -7.51 -4.64
CA VAL A 41 -5.00 -6.07 -4.86
C VAL A 41 -5.15 -5.30 -3.54
N GLU A 42 -5.81 -5.88 -2.53
CA GLU A 42 -5.96 -5.21 -1.21
C GLU A 42 -4.63 -5.05 -0.46
N VAL A 43 -3.69 -6.00 -0.62
CA VAL A 43 -2.35 -5.93 0.01
C VAL A 43 -1.52 -4.79 -0.58
N GLU A 44 -1.65 -4.49 -1.87
CA GLU A 44 -0.94 -3.35 -2.48
C GLU A 44 -1.53 -1.98 -2.10
N GLN A 45 -2.81 -1.92 -1.72
CA GLN A 45 -3.49 -0.68 -1.38
C GLN A 45 -3.18 -0.15 0.03
N GLN A 46 -2.45 -0.90 0.86
CA GLN A 46 -1.98 -0.44 2.17
C GLN A 46 -0.64 0.32 2.14
N ALA A 47 -0.13 0.65 0.95
CA ALA A 47 1.04 1.52 0.83
C ALA A 47 0.66 2.98 1.12
N GLU A 48 0.57 3.34 2.41
CA GLU A 48 0.35 4.74 2.80
C GLU A 48 1.44 5.63 2.16
N PRO A 49 1.04 6.70 1.44
CA PRO A 49 1.97 7.54 0.72
C PRO A 49 2.92 8.23 1.69
N ILE A 50 4.21 8.07 1.43
CA ILE A 50 5.28 8.74 2.17
C ILE A 50 5.27 10.20 1.76
N ILE A 51 4.53 11.01 2.50
CA ILE A 51 4.46 12.44 2.24
C ILE A 51 5.70 13.08 2.85
N SER A 52 6.60 13.52 1.98
CA SER A 52 7.78 14.27 2.39
C SER A 52 7.36 15.69 2.77
N VAL A 53 7.32 16.00 4.07
CA VAL A 53 7.05 17.36 4.56
C VAL A 53 8.38 18.12 4.58
N THR A 54 8.55 19.12 3.70
CA THR A 54 9.77 19.95 3.66
C THR A 54 9.74 21.04 4.74
N SER A 55 10.73 21.00 5.62
CA SER A 55 10.96 22.02 6.66
C SER A 55 11.84 23.18 6.14
N LYS A 56 11.90 24.30 6.88
CA LYS A 56 12.71 25.51 6.58
C LYS A 56 14.23 25.27 6.42
N ARG A 57 14.73 24.04 6.67
CA ARG A 57 16.15 23.65 6.62
C ARG A 57 16.42 22.40 5.78
N ASP A 58 15.55 22.10 4.80
CA ASP A 58 15.63 20.90 3.95
C ASP A 58 15.72 19.56 4.71
N GLN A 59 15.28 19.54 5.97
CA GLN A 59 15.17 18.28 6.70
C GLN A 59 13.96 17.52 6.17
N ARG A 60 14.24 16.43 5.46
CA ARG A 60 13.22 15.49 4.99
C ARG A 60 12.51 14.87 6.18
N LYS A 61 11.23 15.20 6.34
CA LYS A 61 10.31 14.53 7.25
C LYS A 61 9.45 13.57 6.47
N MET A 62 9.05 12.47 7.09
CA MET A 62 8.05 11.56 6.54
C MET A 62 6.89 11.41 7.52
N THR A 63 5.72 11.08 6.99
CA THR A 63 4.54 10.69 7.77
C THR A 63 4.28 9.20 7.59
N HIS A 64 3.91 8.51 8.67
CA HIS A 64 3.55 7.09 8.64
C HIS A 64 2.67 6.75 9.85
N ASN A 65 1.53 6.08 9.66
CA ASN A 65 0.59 5.70 10.72
C ASN A 65 0.23 6.89 11.64
N GLN A 66 -0.06 8.06 11.05
CA GLN A 66 -0.39 9.29 11.80
C GLN A 66 0.71 9.80 12.75
N PHE A 67 1.97 9.43 12.49
CA PHE A 67 3.14 9.97 13.18
C PHE A 67 4.12 10.62 12.21
N VAL A 68 4.96 11.53 12.74
CA VAL A 68 5.99 12.24 11.97
C VAL A 68 7.37 11.75 12.37
N PHE A 69 8.20 11.49 11.36
CA PHE A 69 9.58 11.06 11.52
C PHE A 69 10.52 12.02 10.78
N TRP A 70 11.72 12.22 11.31
CA TRP A 70 12.81 12.90 10.60
C TRP A 70 13.84 11.89 10.10
N LYS A 71 14.44 12.18 8.95
CA LYS A 71 15.50 11.34 8.38
C LYS A 71 16.76 11.43 9.25
N GLN A 72 17.19 10.28 9.78
CA GLN A 72 18.42 10.20 10.56
C GLN A 72 19.65 10.04 9.67
N LYS A 73 19.71 8.96 8.88
CA LYS A 73 20.83 8.65 7.98
C LYS A 73 20.44 7.57 6.97
N ASN A 74 21.27 7.33 5.96
CA ASN A 74 21.15 6.18 5.06
C ASN A 74 21.96 4.98 5.58
N SER A 75 21.64 3.76 5.13
CA SER A 75 22.48 2.58 5.30
C SER A 75 23.81 2.79 4.59
N LYS A 76 24.86 2.11 5.08
CA LYS A 76 26.17 2.11 4.43
C LYS A 76 26.08 1.55 3.01
N ASP A 77 25.22 0.57 2.82
CA ASP A 77 24.99 -0.10 1.53
C ASP A 77 24.11 0.73 0.58
N GLY A 78 23.61 1.90 1.02
CA GLY A 78 22.78 2.78 0.19
C GLY A 78 21.36 2.27 -0.10
N GLU A 79 20.96 1.13 0.45
CA GLU A 79 19.65 0.51 0.17
C GLU A 79 18.52 1.04 1.05
N ARG A 80 18.82 1.53 2.26
CA ARG A 80 17.81 1.87 3.27
C ARG A 80 17.99 3.27 3.83
N THR A 81 16.90 3.94 4.16
CA THR A 81 16.89 5.17 4.96
C THR A 81 16.36 4.87 6.35
N PHE A 82 17.05 5.39 7.37
CA PHE A 82 16.66 5.29 8.76
C PHE A 82 15.94 6.56 9.21
N TRP A 83 14.80 6.37 9.85
CA TRP A 83 13.89 7.42 10.30
C TRP A 83 13.61 7.26 11.78
N VAL A 84 13.46 8.40 12.45
CA VAL A 84 13.29 8.47 13.89
C VAL A 84 12.11 9.38 14.20
N CYS A 85 11.31 9.01 15.19
CA CYS A 85 10.17 9.83 15.59
C CYS A 85 10.62 11.25 15.97
N ILE A 86 9.82 12.25 15.62
CA ILE A 86 10.10 13.66 15.95
C ILE A 86 10.12 13.91 17.46
N LYS A 87 9.33 13.16 18.23
CA LYS A 87 9.26 13.24 19.70
C LYS A 87 10.33 12.38 20.39
N LYS A 88 11.44 12.05 19.72
CA LYS A 88 12.53 11.29 20.34
C LYS A 88 13.13 12.03 21.54
N GLU A 89 13.23 13.35 21.46
CA GLU A 89 13.72 14.18 22.57
C GLU A 89 12.75 14.16 23.78
N GLU A 90 11.46 13.89 23.55
CA GLU A 90 10.44 13.66 24.58
C GLU A 90 10.42 12.21 25.09
N GLY A 91 11.37 11.36 24.67
CA GLY A 91 11.48 9.96 25.10
C GLY A 91 10.89 8.92 24.15
N CYS A 92 10.38 9.31 22.98
CA CYS A 92 9.84 8.36 22.02
C CYS A 92 10.94 7.54 21.33
N ASN A 93 10.84 6.21 21.40
CA ASN A 93 11.85 5.29 20.85
C ASN A 93 11.45 4.66 19.51
N LYS A 94 10.34 5.08 18.88
CA LYS A 94 9.93 4.55 17.58
C LYS A 94 10.92 4.94 16.47
N ARG A 95 11.28 3.95 15.64
CA ARG A 95 12.13 4.08 14.46
C ARG A 95 11.53 3.31 13.28
N ILE A 96 11.78 3.81 12.08
CA ILE A 96 11.31 3.19 10.84
C ILE A 96 12.46 3.14 9.85
N HIS A 97 12.56 2.06 9.10
CA HIS A 97 13.50 1.91 7.99
C HIS A 97 12.70 1.84 6.70
N THR A 98 13.09 2.63 5.71
CA THR A 98 12.50 2.55 4.37
C THR A 98 13.53 2.11 3.34
N SER A 99 13.07 1.51 2.25
CA SER A 99 13.89 1.26 1.06
C SER A 99 14.14 2.57 0.34
N ILE A 100 15.38 2.81 -0.11
CA ILE A 100 15.72 3.99 -0.92
C ILE A 100 15.18 3.84 -2.35
N ALA A 101 15.19 2.62 -2.89
CA ALA A 101 14.74 2.35 -4.25
C ALA A 101 13.22 2.51 -4.39
N THR A 102 12.45 1.92 -3.47
CA THR A 102 10.99 1.91 -3.55
C THR A 102 10.32 2.97 -2.68
N GLY A 103 11.08 3.61 -1.79
CA GLY A 103 10.54 4.47 -0.75
C GLY A 103 9.83 3.72 0.37
N ARG A 104 9.33 2.49 0.16
CA ARG A 104 8.43 1.78 1.08
C ARG A 104 9.04 1.47 2.45
N VAL A 105 8.21 1.37 3.48
CA VAL A 105 8.62 0.91 4.80
C VAL A 105 9.02 -0.55 4.75
N VAL A 106 10.25 -0.84 5.16
CA VAL A 106 10.84 -2.20 5.20
C VAL A 106 10.82 -2.76 6.61
N LYS A 107 10.94 -1.90 7.63
CA LYS A 107 10.99 -2.34 9.02
C LYS A 107 10.52 -1.23 9.96
N GLU A 108 9.72 -1.61 10.94
CA GLU A 108 9.38 -0.78 12.09
C GLU A 108 10.02 -1.32 13.37
N MET A 109 10.41 -0.42 14.27
CA MET A 109 11.02 -0.78 15.55
C MET A 109 10.56 0.17 16.66
N GLY A 110 10.33 -0.39 17.85
CA GLY A 110 9.88 0.37 19.01
C GLY A 110 8.39 0.67 19.01
N ILE A 111 7.94 1.35 20.06
CA ILE A 111 6.56 1.73 20.32
C ILE A 111 6.51 3.24 20.58
N HIS A 112 5.43 3.89 20.14
CA HIS A 112 5.22 5.29 20.47
C HIS A 112 4.83 5.44 21.94
N SER A 113 5.45 6.41 22.62
CA SER A 113 5.14 6.78 24.01
C SER A 113 4.20 7.99 24.09
N HIS A 114 3.56 8.35 22.97
CA HIS A 114 2.70 9.52 22.84
C HIS A 114 1.56 9.23 21.86
N GLU A 115 0.51 10.02 21.95
CA GLU A 115 -0.63 9.95 21.03
C GLU A 115 -0.26 10.46 19.64
N ALA A 116 -1.00 9.98 18.63
CA ALA A 116 -0.95 10.49 17.28
C ALA A 116 -1.56 11.89 17.20
N ASP A 117 -1.11 12.69 16.24
CA ASP A 117 -1.65 14.02 15.97
C ASP A 117 -1.93 14.17 14.47
N PRO A 118 -3.04 13.59 13.98
CA PRO A 118 -3.39 13.61 12.57
C PRO A 118 -3.66 15.04 12.07
N THR A 119 -4.18 15.91 12.93
CA THR A 119 -4.46 17.31 12.59
C THR A 119 -3.18 18.07 12.28
N ALA A 120 -2.16 17.96 13.13
CA ALA A 120 -0.87 18.61 12.87
C ALA A 120 -0.22 18.07 11.59
N ILE A 121 -0.40 16.79 11.28
CA ILE A 121 0.07 16.18 10.04
C ILE A 121 -0.63 16.80 8.83
N GLN A 122 -1.96 16.84 8.81
CA GLN A 122 -2.72 17.43 7.71
C GLN A 122 -2.33 18.89 7.47
N VAL A 123 -2.20 19.68 8.54
CA VAL A 123 -1.75 21.07 8.46
C VAL A 123 -0.34 21.17 7.90
N ALA A 124 0.57 20.27 8.27
CA ALA A 124 1.94 20.26 7.75
C ALA A 124 1.99 19.86 6.27
N GLN A 125 1.17 18.89 5.84
CA GLN A 125 1.04 18.47 4.45
C GLN A 125 0.48 19.61 3.59
N PHE A 126 -0.59 20.26 4.06
CA PHE A 126 -1.19 21.42 3.40
C PHE A 126 -0.22 22.60 3.29
N LYS A 127 0.50 22.92 4.36
CA LYS A 127 1.56 23.94 4.30
C LYS A 127 2.66 23.58 3.30
N THR A 128 2.98 22.29 3.14
CA THR A 128 3.99 21.82 2.19
C THR A 128 3.49 21.94 0.76
N SER A 129 2.23 21.57 0.48
CA SER A 129 1.65 21.71 -0.86
C SER A 129 1.57 23.18 -1.27
N LEU A 130 1.19 24.08 -0.36
CA LEU A 130 1.16 25.52 -0.64
C LEU A 130 2.55 26.09 -0.93
N LYS A 131 3.57 25.69 -0.16
CA LYS A 131 4.95 26.10 -0.44
C LYS A 131 5.44 25.58 -1.79
N ARG A 132 5.13 24.33 -2.12
CA ARG A 132 5.52 23.74 -3.41
C ARG A 132 4.86 24.50 -4.55
N ARG A 133 3.55 24.74 -4.45
CA ARG A 133 2.81 25.56 -5.42
C ARG A 133 3.45 26.93 -5.58
N ALA A 134 3.72 27.65 -4.49
CA ALA A 134 4.37 28.96 -4.52
C ALA A 134 5.68 28.98 -5.31
N VAL A 135 6.49 27.93 -5.15
CA VAL A 135 7.77 27.79 -5.85
C VAL A 135 7.55 27.47 -7.33
N ASP A 136 6.64 26.55 -7.64
CA ASP A 136 6.40 26.08 -9.02
C ASP A 136 5.74 27.16 -9.89
N THR A 137 4.82 27.95 -9.34
CA THR A 137 4.03 28.95 -10.08
C THR A 137 4.58 30.36 -9.96
N MET A 138 5.56 30.59 -9.07
CA MET A 138 6.03 31.92 -8.65
C MET A 138 4.88 32.87 -8.26
N GLU A 139 3.74 32.32 -7.84
CA GLU A 139 2.57 33.10 -7.43
C GLU A 139 2.93 33.96 -6.21
N VAL A 140 2.52 35.23 -6.25
CA VAL A 140 2.58 36.10 -5.08
C VAL A 140 1.63 35.58 -4.00
N CYS A 141 1.99 35.79 -2.73
CA CYS A 141 1.28 35.26 -1.56
C CYS A 141 -0.25 35.44 -1.61
N PHE A 142 -0.73 36.54 -2.20
CA PHE A 142 -2.16 36.81 -2.33
C PHE A 142 -2.91 35.78 -3.20
N ALA A 143 -2.34 35.38 -4.33
CA ALA A 143 -2.96 34.42 -5.24
C ALA A 143 -3.05 33.00 -4.65
N ILE A 144 -2.11 32.67 -3.76
CA ILE A 144 -2.08 31.38 -3.06
C ILE A 144 -3.21 31.30 -2.02
N ILE A 145 -3.50 32.42 -1.33
CA ILE A 145 -4.52 32.49 -0.28
C ILE A 145 -5.93 32.53 -0.89
N SER A 146 -6.11 33.19 -2.04
CA SER A 146 -7.42 33.34 -2.68
C SER A 146 -8.00 32.06 -3.29
N CYS A 147 -7.21 31.00 -3.43
CA CYS A 147 -7.66 29.70 -3.94
C CYS A 147 -7.96 28.67 -2.83
N LEU A 148 -7.96 29.10 -1.57
CA LEU A 148 -8.31 28.29 -0.40
C LEU A 148 -9.77 28.47 -0.01
#